data_AF-A0A0D0E0S6-F1
#
_entry.id   AF-A0A0D0E0S6-F1
#
_cell.length_a   1.000
_cell.length_b   1.000
_cell.length_c   1.000
_cell.angle_alpha   90.00
_cell.angle_beta   90.00
_cell.angle_gamma   90.00
#
_symmetry.space_group_name_H-M   'P 1'
#
loop_
_entity.id
_entity.type
_entity.pdbx_description
1 polymer ?
#
loop_
_entity_poly.entity_id
_entity_poly.type
_entity_poly.pdbx_seq_one_letter_code
_entity_poly.pdbx_strand_id
1 'polypeptide(L)' 'MAQKFIVIFNDLSSYQKYKKDVVAEGGTIVNDYGTIALGFAAEIPDTVLQLMRASGLSGGGILSLEADSVVTIQ' A
#
# COMPACT_ATOMS: atom_id res chain seq x y z
N MET A 1 -15.50 -0.17 -6.37
CA MET A 1 -14.92 1.16 -6.07
C MET A 1 -13.52 0.90 -5.58
N ALA A 2 -12.50 1.46 -6.23
CA ALA A 2 -11.12 1.31 -5.76
C ALA A 2 -11.00 2.03 -4.41
N GLN A 3 -10.63 1.30 -3.37
CA GLN A 3 -10.43 1.86 -2.03
C GLN A 3 -8.99 2.36 -1.90
N LYS A 4 -8.84 3.50 -1.24
CA LYS A 4 -7.52 4.07 -0.94
C LYS A 4 -6.96 3.39 0.30
N PHE A 5 -5.71 2.98 0.21
CA PHE A 5 -4.97 2.37 1.30
C PHE A 5 -3.63 3.05 1.48
N ILE A 6 -3.17 3.06 2.72
CA ILE A 6 -1.82 3.42 3.11
C ILE A 6 -1.09 2.12 3.45
N VAL A 7 0.06 1.88 2.81
CA VAL A 7 0.88 0.70 3.01
C VAL A 7 2.27 1.12 3.46
N ILE A 8 2.75 0.53 4.55
CA ILE A 8 4.10 0.72 5.10
C ILE A 8 4.83 -0.62 5.06
N PHE A 9 6.10 -0.59 4.68
CA PHE A 9 6.95 -1.76 4.45
C PHE A 9 8.14 -1.79 5.39
N ASN A 10 8.64 -2.99 5.67
CA ASN A 10 9.84 -3.22 6.48
C ASN A 10 11.14 -3.08 5.66
N ASP A 11 11.06 -3.20 4.34
CA ASP A 11 12.23 -3.25 3.47
C ASP A 11 11.98 -2.62 2.10
N LEU A 12 13.07 -2.14 1.48
CA LEU A 12 13.03 -1.41 0.21
C LEU A 12 12.57 -2.30 -0.96
N SER A 13 12.89 -3.59 -0.92
CA SER A 13 12.58 -4.53 -1.99
C SER A 13 11.07 -4.76 -2.07
N SER A 14 10.43 -5.00 -0.93
CA SER A 14 8.97 -5.13 -0.82
C SER A 14 8.26 -3.86 -1.24
N TYR A 15 8.71 -2.70 -0.75
CA TYR A 15 8.16 -1.39 -1.16
C TYR A 15 8.19 -1.20 -2.68
N GLN A 16 9.35 -1.42 -3.31
CA GLN A 16 9.48 -1.25 -4.77
C GLN A 16 8.68 -2.29 -5.56
N LYS A 17 8.62 -3.53 -5.08
CA LYS A 17 7.84 -4.61 -5.71
C LYS A 17 6.36 -4.27 -5.70
N TYR A 18 5.78 -4.05 -4.53
CA TYR A 18 4.35 -3.83 -4.39
C TYR A 18 3.90 -2.52 -5.03
N LYS A 19 4.75 -1.48 -5.03
CA LYS A 19 4.46 -0.25 -5.77
C LYS A 19 4.32 -0.50 -7.27
N LYS A 20 5.17 -1.35 -7.86
CA LYS A 20 5.07 -1.75 -9.27
C LYS A 20 3.83 -2.61 -9.51
N ASP A 21 3.55 -3.57 -8.64
CA ASP A 21 2.38 -4.46 -8.76
C ASP A 21 1.07 -3.66 -8.75
N VAL A 22 0.96 -2.65 -7.87
CA VAL A 22 -0.22 -1.76 -7.83
C VAL A 22 -0.41 -1.03 -9.15
N VAL A 23 0.65 -0.45 -9.73
CA VAL A 23 0.57 0.28 -11.00
C VAL A 23 0.30 -0.67 -12.19
N ALA A 24 0.91 -1.85 -12.18
CA ALA A 24 0.74 -2.85 -13.24
C ALA A 24 -0.69 -3.39 -13.32
N GLU A 25 -1.34 -3.55 -12.16
CA GLU A 25 -2.73 -4.04 -12.05
C GLU A 25 -3.77 -2.92 -12.18
N GLY A 26 -3.38 -1.73 -12.62
CA GLY A 26 -4.28 -0.59 -12.89
C GLY A 26 -4.65 0.24 -11.66
N GLY A 27 -3.94 0.07 -10.54
CA GLY A 27 -4.01 0.94 -9.39
C GLY A 27 -3.25 2.26 -9.59
N THR A 28 -3.49 3.22 -8.71
CA THR A 28 -2.86 4.55 -8.79
C THR A 28 -2.18 4.91 -7.48
N ILE A 29 -0.89 5.28 -7.55
CA ILE A 29 -0.17 5.82 -6.39
C ILE A 29 -0.60 7.28 -6.20
N VAL A 30 -1.25 7.57 -5.08
CA VAL A 30 -1.75 8.90 -4.72
C VAL A 30 -0.67 9.71 -4.03
N ASN A 31 0.08 9.08 -3.14
CA ASN A 31 1.19 9.71 -2.43
C ASN A 31 2.32 8.72 -2.17
N ASP A 32 3.56 9.20 -2.15
CA ASP A 32 4.75 8.39 -1.91
C ASP A 32 5.52 8.92 -0.70
N TYR A 33 5.76 8.04 0.26
CA TYR A 33 6.43 8.38 1.50
C TYR A 33 7.91 7.99 1.52
N GLY A 34 8.46 7.45 0.43
CA GLY A 34 9.78 6.78 0.37
C GLY A 34 10.98 7.58 0.90
N THR A 35 10.85 8.88 1.13
CA THR A 35 11.87 9.73 1.78
C THR A 35 11.83 9.73 3.31
N ILE A 36 10.67 9.46 3.92
CA ILE A 36 10.43 9.51 5.37
C ILE A 36 10.10 8.12 5.93
N ALA A 37 9.39 7.30 5.15
CA ALA A 37 9.05 5.92 5.48
C ALA A 37 8.96 5.10 4.19
N LEU A 38 9.36 3.83 4.23
CA LEU A 38 9.18 2.94 3.09
C LEU A 38 7.69 2.61 2.96
N GLY A 39 6.94 3.47 2.26
CA GLY A 39 5.49 3.37 2.18
C GLY A 39 4.89 4.27 1.12
N PHE A 40 3.63 4.02 0.80
CA PHE A 40 2.86 4.83 -0.15
C PHE A 40 1.36 4.78 0.17
N ALA A 41 0.63 5.80 -0.28
CA ALA A 41 -0.82 5.79 -0.35
C ALA A 41 -1.25 5.54 -1.79
N ALA A 42 -2.17 4.61 -2.01
CA ALA A 42 -2.61 4.24 -3.36
C ALA A 42 -4.07 3.80 -3.40
N GLU A 43 -4.70 3.96 -4.55
CA GLU A 43 -5.90 3.23 -4.94
C GLU A 43 -5.47 1.82 -5.36
N ILE A 44 -5.73 0.85 -4.49
CA ILE A 44 -5.25 -0.53 -4.67
C ILE A 44 -6.38 -1.38 -5.24
N PRO A 45 -6.16 -2.08 -6.38
CA PRO A 45 -7.10 -3.06 -6.90
C PRO A 45 -7.33 -4.21 -5.90
N ASP A 46 -8.55 -4.74 -5.83
CA ASP A 46 -8.92 -5.79 -4.88
C ASP A 46 -8.01 -7.04 -4.99
N THR A 47 -7.56 -7.38 -6.19
CA THR A 47 -6.63 -8.50 -6.44
C THR A 47 -5.30 -8.32 -5.72
N VAL A 48 -4.69 -7.14 -5.85
CA VAL A 48 -3.43 -6.78 -5.19
C VAL A 48 -3.62 -6.65 -3.69
N LEU A 49 -4.75 -6.09 -3.25
CA LEU A 49 -5.06 -5.95 -1.83
C LEU A 49 -5.16 -7.32 -1.14
N GLN A 50 -5.81 -8.29 -1.77
CA GLN A 50 -5.87 -9.66 -1.25
C GLN A 50 -4.49 -10.30 -1.17
N LEU A 51 -3.63 -10.10 -2.18
CA LEU A 51 -2.25 -10.58 -2.17
C LEU A 51 -1.43 -9.94 -1.04
N MET A 52 -1.52 -8.62 -0.86
CA MET A 52 -0.86 -7.89 0.22
C MET A 52 -1.30 -8.39 1.60
N ARG A 53 -2.60 -8.68 1.77
CA ARG A 53 -3.12 -9.23 3.03
C ARG A 53 -2.68 -10.67 3.29
N ALA A 54 -2.73 -11.53 2.26
CA ALA A 54 -2.40 -12.94 2.40
C ALA A 54 -0.90 -13.17 2.58
N SER A 55 -0.08 -12.52 1.76
CA SER A 55 1.36 -12.77 1.68
C SER A 55 2.21 -11.68 2.31
N GLY A 56 1.78 -10.43 2.26
CA GLY A 56 2.58 -9.29 2.72
C GLY A 56 2.57 -9.11 4.25
N LEU A 57 1.41 -9.27 4.90
CA LEU A 57 1.26 -9.09 6.36
C LEU A 57 1.78 -10.28 7.18
N SER A 58 1.74 -11.50 6.62
CA SER A 58 2.22 -12.73 7.28
C SER A 58 3.74 -12.90 7.13
N GLY A 59 4.51 -11.89 7.53
CA GLY A 59 5.98 -11.89 7.45
C GLY A 59 6.57 -11.50 6.09
N GLY A 60 5.76 -11.07 5.12
CA GLY A 60 6.16 -10.79 3.73
C GLY A 60 6.51 -9.34 3.42
N GLY A 61 7.10 -8.63 4.38
CA GLY A 61 7.69 -7.30 4.16
C GLY A 61 6.73 -6.12 4.31
N ILE A 62 5.43 -6.33 4.54
CA ILE A 62 4.49 -5.27 4.90
C ILE A 62 4.46 -5.13 6.42
N LEU A 63 4.73 -3.91 6.90
CA LEU A 63 4.63 -3.54 8.31
C LEU A 63 3.20 -3.18 8.70
N SER A 64 2.53 -2.37 7.87
CA SER A 64 1.15 -1.94 8.11
C SER A 64 0.40 -1.75 6.80
N LEU A 65 -0.91 -2.01 6.85
CA LEU A 65 -1.85 -1.83 5.75
C LEU A 65 -3.16 -1.28 6.32
N GLU A 66 -3.45 -0.02 6.04
CA GLU A 66 -4.60 0.69 6.61
C GLU A 66 -5.45 1.32 5.51
N ALA A 67 -6.76 1.31 5.68
CA ALA A 67 -7.66 2.03 4.79
C ALA A 67 -7.52 3.54 5.04
N ASP A 68 -7.39 4.31 3.96
CA ASP A 68 -7.32 5.76 4.04
C ASP A 68 -8.68 6.32 4.52
N SER A 69 -8.66 7.26 5.45
CA SER A 69 -9.86 7.79 6.10
C SER A 69 -9.80 9.30 6.27
N VAL A 70 -10.96 9.96 6.22
CA VAL A 70 -11.06 11.42 6.37
C VAL A 70 -11.25 11.76 7.84
N VAL A 71 -10.29 12.51 8.40
CA VAL A 71 -10.41 13.07 9.75
C VAL A 71 -11.17 14.39 9.68
N THR A 72 -12.23 14.54 10.50
CA THR A 72 -13.00 15.79 10.63
C THR A 72 -12.78 16.38 12.01
N ILE A 73 -12.37 17.66 12.06
CA ILE A 73 -12.24 18.43 13.30
C ILE A 73 -13.60 19.02 13.70
N GLN A 74 -13.91 18.99 14.99
CA GLN A 74 -15.13 19.57 15.58
C GLN A 74 -14.83 20.91 16.25
#